data_AF-A0A381W6A1-F1
#
_entry.id   AF-A0A381W6A1-F1
#
_cell.length_a   1.000
_cell.length_b   1.000
_cell.length_c   1.000
_cell.angle_alpha   90.00
_cell.angle_beta   90.00
_cell.angle_gamma   90.00
#
_symmetry.space_group_name_H-M   'P 1'
#
loop_
_entity.id
_entity.type
_entity.pdbx_description
1 polymer ?
#
loop_
_entity_poly.entity_id
_entity_poly.type
_entity_poly.pdbx_seq_one_letter_code
_entity_poly.pdbx_strand_id
1 'polypeptide(L)'
;MFNLLTAPLACLGSVDGLTPRQLACEACAAPMNAYDDMTARQLHLEDPCQAMVKGPEICISGQPEGLLAGRRFVVKDLFDVTGIPTTAGSPDWNRGQPDPDRHATAIETLLDAGAQLIGKTITDEISLGILGEN
;
A
#
# COMPACT_ATOMS: atom_id res chain seq x y z
N MET A 1 -11.64 13.30 -34.02
CA MET A 1 -11.38 13.95 -32.72
C MET A 1 -12.09 13.13 -31.66
N PHE A 2 -11.44 12.12 -31.10
CA PHE A 2 -11.73 11.45 -29.81
C PHE A 2 -10.64 10.38 -29.65
N ASN A 3 -9.64 10.67 -28.81
CA ASN A 3 -8.57 9.74 -28.49
C ASN A 3 -8.81 9.30 -27.04
N LEU A 4 -9.44 8.15 -26.87
CA LEU A 4 -9.59 7.47 -25.58
C LEU A 4 -8.46 6.43 -25.49
N LEU A 5 -7.37 6.79 -24.82
CA LEU A 5 -6.42 5.84 -24.27
C LEU A 5 -7.07 5.19 -23.04
N THR A 6 -7.76 4.08 -23.26
CA THR A 6 -8.13 3.15 -22.20
C THR A 6 -6.86 2.59 -21.58
N ALA A 7 -6.70 2.79 -20.27
CA ALA A 7 -5.76 2.06 -19.43
C ALA A 7 -5.96 0.55 -19.61
N PRO A 8 -4.90 -0.27 -19.61
CA PRO A 8 -5.07 -1.69 -19.84
C PRO A 8 -5.79 -2.35 -18.66
N LEU A 9 -6.87 -3.06 -18.97
CA LEU A 9 -7.37 -4.16 -18.16
C LEU A 9 -6.22 -5.15 -17.94
N ALA A 10 -5.74 -5.28 -16.72
CA ALA A 10 -4.89 -6.38 -16.30
C ALA A 10 -5.42 -6.98 -15.00
N CYS A 11 -6.66 -7.49 -15.03
CA CYS A 11 -7.26 -8.31 -13.96
C CYS A 11 -7.97 -9.58 -14.50
N LEU A 12 -7.72 -9.99 -15.74
CA LEU A 12 -8.35 -11.19 -16.30
C LEU A 12 -7.29 -12.21 -16.73
N GLY A 13 -6.90 -13.04 -15.77
CA GLY A 13 -6.12 -14.25 -15.99
C GLY A 13 -6.50 -15.29 -14.95
N SER A 14 -7.43 -16.18 -15.32
CA SER A 14 -7.68 -17.44 -14.60
C SER A 14 -6.44 -18.33 -14.76
N VAL A 15 -5.86 -18.74 -13.64
CA VAL A 15 -4.88 -19.84 -13.59
C VAL A 15 -5.32 -20.81 -12.49
N ASP A 16 -5.77 -21.98 -12.92
CA ASP A 16 -6.12 -23.07 -12.04
C ASP A 16 -4.91 -23.46 -11.18
N GLY A 17 -5.07 -23.40 -9.85
CA GLY A 17 -4.16 -24.04 -8.90
C GLY A 17 -3.07 -23.18 -8.26
N LEU A 18 -3.06 -21.86 -8.43
CA LEU A 18 -2.17 -20.97 -7.68
C LEU A 18 -2.94 -20.20 -6.61
N THR A 19 -2.44 -20.23 -5.37
CA THR A 19 -3.09 -19.53 -4.25
C THR A 19 -3.04 -18.01 -4.46
N PRO A 20 -3.98 -17.22 -3.90
CA PRO A 20 -4.00 -15.75 -4.03
C PRO A 20 -2.69 -15.05 -3.65
N ARG A 21 -1.80 -15.74 -2.91
CA ARG A 21 -0.45 -15.33 -2.53
C ARG A 21 0.55 -15.22 -3.69
N GLN A 22 0.25 -15.83 -4.84
CA GLN A 22 1.18 -15.94 -5.98
C GLN A 22 0.87 -14.96 -7.13
N LEU A 23 -0.20 -14.16 -7.01
CA LEU A 23 -0.63 -13.18 -8.03
C LEU A 23 -0.11 -11.76 -7.74
N ALA A 24 0.96 -11.62 -6.96
CA ALA A 24 1.60 -10.33 -6.73
C ALA A 24 2.19 -9.79 -8.04
N CYS A 25 1.47 -8.87 -8.68
CA CYS A 25 1.95 -7.77 -9.50
C CYS A 25 3.31 -8.01 -10.19
N GLU A 26 3.30 -8.59 -11.40
CA GLU A 26 4.50 -8.69 -12.24
C GLU A 26 5.10 -7.30 -12.59
N ALA A 27 4.35 -6.21 -12.40
CA ALA A 27 4.82 -4.83 -12.55
C ALA A 27 5.69 -4.31 -11.38
N CYS A 28 5.75 -5.04 -10.27
CA CYS A 28 6.40 -4.60 -9.03
C CYS A 28 7.90 -4.97 -8.95
N ALA A 29 8.46 -5.56 -10.01
CA ALA A 29 9.82 -6.15 -10.02
C ALA A 29 10.88 -5.33 -10.79
N ALA A 30 10.79 -3.99 -10.83
CA ALA A 30 11.83 -3.18 -11.48
C ALA A 30 13.04 -2.94 -10.55
N PRO A 31 14.30 -3.06 -11.05
CA PRO A 31 15.47 -3.18 -10.18
C PRO A 31 16.06 -1.83 -9.75
N MET A 32 16.45 -1.73 -8.47
CA MET A 32 17.34 -0.68 -7.96
C MET A 32 18.76 -1.24 -7.79
N ASN A 33 19.74 -0.37 -8.01
CA ASN A 33 21.16 -0.65 -8.23
C ASN A 33 21.90 -1.53 -7.21
N ALA A 34 22.81 -2.31 -7.77
CA ALA A 34 24.00 -2.95 -7.22
C ALA A 34 24.36 -2.66 -5.75
N TYR A 35 23.86 -3.49 -4.83
CA TYR A 35 24.65 -4.13 -3.77
C TYR A 35 23.96 -5.46 -3.42
N ASP A 36 24.52 -6.53 -3.98
CA ASP A 36 24.37 -7.99 -3.71
C ASP A 36 22.97 -8.65 -3.60
N ASP A 37 22.69 -9.45 -4.63
CA ASP A 37 22.18 -10.84 -4.55
C ASP A 37 20.99 -11.14 -3.61
N MET A 38 19.83 -10.51 -3.84
CA MET A 38 18.55 -10.90 -3.25
C MET A 38 17.40 -10.84 -4.28
N THR A 39 17.64 -11.41 -5.47
CA THR A 39 16.60 -11.63 -6.48
C THR A 39 15.46 -12.47 -5.88
N ALA A 40 14.25 -11.90 -5.88
CA ALA A 40 12.95 -12.49 -5.49
C ALA A 40 12.51 -12.48 -4.01
N ARG A 41 13.26 -11.92 -3.03
CA ARG A 41 12.83 -11.89 -1.61
C ARG A 41 12.15 -10.59 -1.14
N GLN A 42 12.20 -9.51 -1.92
CA GLN A 42 11.83 -8.17 -1.46
C GLN A 42 10.34 -7.79 -1.67
N LEU A 43 9.41 -8.73 -1.48
CA LEU A 43 7.97 -8.41 -1.36
C LEU A 43 7.44 -8.59 0.07
N HIS A 44 8.20 -9.24 0.95
CA HIS A 44 7.84 -9.38 2.35
C HIS A 44 8.41 -8.20 3.15
N LEU A 45 7.55 -7.29 3.60
CA LEU A 45 7.91 -6.41 4.70
C LEU A 45 8.00 -7.28 5.95
N GLU A 46 9.21 -7.45 6.49
CA GLU A 46 9.37 -8.05 7.81
C GLU A 46 8.75 -7.09 8.83
N ASP A 47 7.76 -7.58 9.58
CA ASP A 47 7.11 -6.84 10.66
C ASP A 47 7.37 -7.52 12.02
N PRO A 48 8.62 -7.53 12.50
CA PRO A 48 8.98 -8.19 13.76
C PRO A 48 8.29 -7.55 14.97
N CYS A 49 7.90 -6.28 14.84
CA CYS A 49 7.24 -5.51 15.90
C CYS A 49 5.71 -5.65 15.85
N GLN A 50 5.16 -6.34 14.84
CA GLN A 50 3.70 -6.44 14.63
C GLN A 50 3.03 -5.07 14.57
N ALA A 51 3.70 -4.08 13.99
CA ALA A 51 3.27 -2.69 13.94
C ALA A 51 2.23 -2.43 12.84
N MET A 52 1.99 -3.39 11.95
CA MET A 52 1.09 -3.24 10.81
C MET A 52 -0.35 -3.62 11.17
N VAL A 53 -1.31 -2.89 10.60
CA VAL A 53 -2.72 -3.29 10.63
C VAL A 53 -2.86 -4.62 9.91
N LYS A 54 -3.46 -5.60 10.58
CA LYS A 54 -3.76 -6.91 9.99
C LYS A 54 -4.84 -6.75 8.93
N GLY A 55 -4.66 -7.32 7.76
CA GLY A 55 -5.62 -7.17 6.67
C GLY A 55 -5.07 -7.63 5.32
N PRO A 56 -5.75 -7.27 4.23
CA PRO A 56 -5.24 -7.51 2.88
C PRO A 56 -3.89 -6.79 2.69
N GLU A 57 -3.03 -7.39 1.88
CA GLU A 57 -1.76 -6.76 1.51
C GLU A 57 -2.03 -5.45 0.74
N ILE A 58 -1.33 -4.40 1.13
CA ILE A 58 -1.41 -3.09 0.48
C ILE A 58 -0.14 -2.93 -0.35
N CYS A 59 -0.30 -2.65 -1.64
CA CYS A 59 0.80 -2.33 -2.53
C CYS A 59 0.31 -1.35 -3.59
N ILE A 60 0.57 -0.06 -3.37
CA ILE A 60 0.18 1.02 -4.30
C ILE A 60 1.47 1.66 -4.81
N SER A 61 1.72 1.48 -6.09
CA SER A 61 2.89 2.05 -6.78
C SER A 61 2.77 3.56 -6.91
N GLY A 62 3.86 4.27 -6.62
CA GLY A 62 4.02 5.66 -7.01
C GLY A 62 4.39 5.81 -8.49
N GLN A 63 4.71 7.04 -8.88
CA GLN A 63 5.25 7.34 -10.22
C GLN A 63 6.54 6.54 -10.49
N PRO A 64 6.77 6.12 -11.75
CA PRO A 64 7.94 5.31 -12.10
C PRO A 64 9.28 6.05 -11.89
N GLU A 65 9.24 7.38 -11.88
CA GLU A 65 10.38 8.26 -11.69
C GLU A 65 10.04 9.29 -10.61
N GLY A 66 11.06 9.79 -9.90
CA GLY A 66 10.89 10.79 -8.85
C GLY A 66 11.97 10.70 -7.77
N LEU A 67 11.99 11.69 -6.88
CA LEU A 67 13.01 11.79 -5.82
C LEU A 67 12.98 10.61 -4.84
N LEU A 68 11.85 9.90 -4.74
CA LEU A 68 11.64 8.75 -3.88
C LEU A 68 11.42 7.46 -4.67
N ALA A 69 11.76 7.44 -5.97
CA ALA A 69 11.61 6.24 -6.82
C ALA A 69 12.27 5.01 -6.16
N GLY A 70 11.48 3.92 -6.10
CA GLY A 70 11.86 2.64 -5.49
C GLY A 70 12.08 2.68 -3.97
N ARG A 71 11.68 3.75 -3.30
CA ARG A 71 11.50 3.79 -1.85
C ARG A 71 10.11 3.28 -1.49
N ARG A 72 9.98 2.69 -0.31
CA ARG A 72 8.71 2.17 0.22
C ARG A 72 8.37 2.91 1.51
N PHE A 73 7.09 3.11 1.76
CA PHE A 73 6.61 3.71 3.00
C PHE A 73 5.33 3.04 3.50
N VAL A 74 5.06 3.23 4.78
CA VAL A 74 3.82 2.86 5.45
C VAL A 74 3.22 4.13 6.05
N VAL A 75 1.92 4.12 6.30
CA VAL A 75 1.22 5.27 6.89
C VAL A 75 0.49 4.87 8.15
N LYS A 76 0.36 5.79 9.09
CA LYS A 76 -0.52 5.58 10.25
C LYS A 76 -1.95 5.31 9.77
N ASP A 77 -2.70 4.46 10.46
CA ASP A 77 -4.12 4.21 10.17
C ASP A 77 -5.06 5.38 10.50
N LEU A 78 -4.60 6.60 10.23
CA LEU A 78 -5.33 7.86 10.27
C LEU A 78 -5.35 8.55 8.91
N PHE A 79 -4.55 8.06 7.97
CA PHE A 79 -4.52 8.59 6.62
C PHE A 79 -5.44 7.75 5.73
N ASP A 80 -6.29 8.46 5.01
CA ASP A 80 -7.14 7.86 4.00
C ASP A 80 -6.31 7.32 2.85
N VAL A 81 -6.62 6.08 2.47
CA VAL A 81 -6.08 5.42 1.31
C VAL A 81 -7.26 4.98 0.46
N THR A 82 -7.29 5.39 -0.80
CA THR A 82 -8.39 5.08 -1.73
C THR A 82 -8.75 3.59 -1.69
N GLY A 83 -10.02 3.28 -1.43
CA GLY A 83 -10.56 1.93 -1.39
C GLY A 83 -10.10 1.07 -0.22
N ILE A 84 -9.44 1.65 0.80
CA ILE A 84 -8.99 0.93 1.99
C ILE A 84 -9.57 1.61 3.24
N PRO A 85 -10.28 0.86 4.11
CA PRO A 85 -10.79 1.37 5.38
C PRO A 85 -9.75 2.18 6.18
N THR A 86 -10.19 3.29 6.75
CA THR A 86 -9.46 4.00 7.81
C THR A 86 -10.14 3.68 9.12
N THR A 87 -9.48 2.92 10.01
CA THR A 87 -10.09 2.50 11.29
C THR A 87 -9.67 3.38 12.46
N ALA A 88 -8.63 4.20 12.31
CA ALA A 88 -8.13 5.07 13.38
C ALA A 88 -7.82 4.32 14.68
N GLY A 89 -7.43 3.04 14.61
CA GLY A 89 -7.21 2.21 15.80
C GLY A 89 -8.50 1.92 16.59
N SER A 90 -9.67 2.06 15.98
CA SER A 90 -10.96 1.80 16.61
C SER A 90 -11.79 0.82 15.75
N PRO A 91 -12.37 -0.24 16.33
CA PRO A 91 -13.25 -1.14 15.60
C PRO A 91 -14.55 -0.45 15.11
N ASP A 92 -14.91 0.69 15.70
CA ASP A 92 -16.16 1.38 15.43
C ASP A 92 -16.02 2.59 14.50
N TRP A 93 -14.81 3.08 14.26
CA TRP A 93 -14.61 4.33 13.50
C TRP A 93 -15.18 4.29 12.08
N ASN A 94 -14.88 3.21 11.35
CA ASN A 94 -15.36 3.04 9.97
C ASN A 94 -16.76 2.40 9.90
N ARG A 95 -17.45 2.22 11.04
CA ARG A 95 -18.73 1.52 11.06
C ARG A 95 -19.79 2.32 10.30
N GLY A 96 -20.23 1.78 9.16
CA GLY A 96 -21.27 2.39 8.34
C GLY A 96 -20.81 3.57 7.50
N GLN A 97 -19.51 3.83 7.44
CA GLN A 97 -18.91 4.80 6.52
C GLN A 97 -18.39 4.08 5.27
N PRO A 98 -18.51 4.71 4.09
CA PRO A 98 -17.87 4.17 2.89
C PRO A 98 -16.36 4.27 3.00
N ASP A 99 -15.65 3.37 2.33
CA ASP A 99 -14.20 3.48 2.21
C ASP A 99 -13.81 4.78 1.47
N PRO A 100 -12.63 5.35 1.78
CA PRO A 100 -12.20 6.61 1.17
C PRO A 100 -12.14 6.54 -0.35
N ASP A 101 -12.59 7.61 -1.01
CA ASP A 101 -12.59 7.75 -2.47
C ASP A 101 -11.28 8.34 -3.02
N ARG A 102 -10.42 8.84 -2.14
CA ARG A 102 -9.12 9.44 -2.46
C ARG A 102 -8.09 9.15 -1.39
N HIS A 103 -6.82 9.32 -1.76
CA HIS A 103 -5.71 9.30 -0.82
C HIS A 103 -5.67 10.62 -0.03
N ALA A 104 -5.16 10.57 1.18
CA ALA A 104 -4.75 11.80 1.87
C ALA A 104 -3.64 12.50 1.08
N THR A 105 -3.63 13.84 1.05
CA THR A 105 -2.68 14.64 0.26
C THR A 105 -1.20 14.30 0.54
N ALA A 106 -0.87 13.94 1.78
CA ALA A 106 0.48 13.49 2.13
C ALA A 106 0.89 12.20 1.41
N ILE A 107 -0.06 11.29 1.22
CA ILE A 107 0.15 10.03 0.47
C ILE A 107 0.28 10.33 -1.01
N GLU A 108 -0.61 11.15 -1.58
CA GLU A 108 -0.51 11.58 -2.98
C GLU A 108 0.87 12.19 -3.27
N THR A 109 1.35 13.08 -2.39
CA THR A 109 2.68 13.70 -2.52
C THR A 109 3.81 12.66 -2.55
N LEU A 110 3.75 11.63 -1.72
CA LEU A 110 4.76 10.57 -1.67
C LEU A 110 4.69 9.65 -2.90
N LEU A 111 3.48 9.32 -3.34
CA LEU A 111 3.24 8.53 -4.56
C LEU A 111 3.72 9.30 -5.81
N ASP A 112 3.42 10.59 -5.91
CA ASP A 112 3.87 11.47 -7.00
C ASP A 112 5.39 11.63 -7.03
N ALA A 113 6.04 11.61 -5.87
CA ALA A 113 7.49 11.58 -5.76
C ALA A 113 8.12 10.20 -6.07
N GLY A 114 7.30 9.18 -6.37
CA GLY A 114 7.73 7.85 -6.80
C GLY A 114 7.86 6.81 -5.70
N ALA A 115 7.46 7.12 -4.46
CA ALA A 115 7.46 6.14 -3.37
C ALA A 115 6.28 5.15 -3.50
N GLN A 116 6.46 3.93 -3.03
CA GLN A 116 5.42 2.90 -3.00
C GLN A 116 4.83 2.76 -1.58
N LEU A 117 3.50 2.81 -1.47
CA LEU A 117 2.80 2.54 -0.22
C LEU A 117 2.62 1.03 -0.04
N ILE A 118 3.13 0.49 1.07
CA ILE A 118 3.13 -0.96 1.34
C ILE A 118 2.32 -1.38 2.58
N GLY A 119 1.59 -0.46 3.22
CA GLY A 119 0.75 -0.81 4.36
C GLY A 119 0.34 0.34 5.26
N LYS A 120 -0.54 0.02 6.22
CA LYS A 120 -0.94 0.92 7.30
C LYS A 120 -0.42 0.41 8.65
N THR A 121 0.04 1.30 9.52
CA THR A 121 0.49 0.97 10.87
C THR A 121 -0.63 1.15 11.88
N ILE A 122 -0.61 0.33 12.93
CA ILE A 122 -1.46 0.45 14.10
C ILE A 122 -1.26 1.83 14.74
N THR A 123 -2.29 2.31 15.41
CA THR A 123 -2.29 3.55 16.18
C THR A 123 -3.07 3.37 17.46
N ASP A 124 -2.70 4.13 18.50
CA ASP A 124 -3.63 4.43 19.60
C ASP A 124 -4.95 4.98 19.03
N GLU A 125 -6.05 4.62 19.68
CA GLU A 125 -7.40 4.93 19.22
C GLU A 125 -7.58 6.44 18.99
N ILE A 126 -7.88 6.82 17.75
CA ILE A 126 -8.12 8.19 17.30
C ILE A 126 -6.92 9.12 17.60
N SER A 127 -5.72 8.54 17.71
CA SER A 127 -4.50 9.21 18.15
C SER A 127 -4.57 9.80 19.57
N LEU A 128 -5.46 9.30 20.42
CA LEU A 128 -5.59 9.69 21.82
C LEU A 128 -4.71 8.81 22.73
N GLY A 129 -3.41 8.81 22.45
CA GLY A 129 -2.41 8.10 23.23
C GLY A 129 -0.99 8.48 22.83
N ILE A 130 -0.03 8.11 23.69
CA ILE A 130 1.41 8.34 23.47
C ILE A 130 2.25 7.08 23.72
N LEU A 131 1.59 5.98 24.10
CA LEU A 131 2.25 4.74 24.49
C LEU A 131 2.28 3.72 23.34
N GLY A 132 1.39 3.84 22.35
CA GLY A 132 1.28 2.87 21.25
C GLY A 132 0.62 1.57 21.69
N GLU A 133 -0.32 1.65 22.65
CA GLU A 133 -1.10 0.53 23.17
C GLU A 133 -2.54 0.64 22.62
N ASN A 134 -2.93 -0.33 21.79
CA ASN A 134 -4.26 -0.40 21.16
C ASN A 134 -4.80 -1.84 21.16
#